data_AF-A0A509L215-F1
#
_entry.id   AF-A0A509L215-F1
#
_cell.length_a   1.000
_cell.length_b   1.000
_cell.length_c   1.000
_cell.angle_alpha   90.00
_cell.angle_beta   90.00
_cell.angle_gamma   90.00
#
_symmetry.space_group_name_H-M   'P 1'
#
loop_
_entity.id
_entity.type
_entity.pdbx_description
1 polymer ?
#
loop_
_entity_poly.entity_id
_entity_poly.type
_entity_poly.pdbx_seq_one_letter_code
_entity_poly.pdbx_strand_id
1 'polypeptide(L)'
;MPDLDKFERIVFKKKNALNLLLSFSLKLMQANQAGLLLGTNKTYLKFLPPDKWDRGVMHKFYGSGFAGLVLKYFGTFIVKFKGLSPVRLYKDTQFGEKKPSDGIISFVLRKHKDFYEKGIKIIVIDNIRHGSNNDETYSDVSILSYNGDVFKSLPDLKINNAIAKQFKARNFVSAYIPDYGAIVFNTINEELLEKTNEKFTHEAELKKKLNILISAIEMASLAYIGQARGRQAAHIIWRKEKSLRKTALQLKNMEIELTAQKAYLRAVGAVNARQLNMEAVNITDGVYAFMDMVGSATIRKDFNPRDYF
;
A
#
# COMPACT_ATOMS: atom_id res chain seq x y z
N MET A 1 -13.91 -8.21 -12.02
CA MET A 1 -12.87 -8.02 -10.98
C MET A 1 -13.15 -8.95 -9.80
N PRO A 2 -12.12 -9.47 -9.10
CA PRO A 2 -12.34 -10.24 -7.87
C PRO A 2 -12.93 -9.35 -6.77
N ASP A 3 -13.82 -9.93 -5.96
CA ASP A 3 -14.61 -9.24 -4.93
C ASP A 3 -13.82 -9.15 -3.61
N LEU A 4 -13.56 -7.91 -3.18
CA LEU A 4 -12.83 -7.59 -1.95
C LEU A 4 -13.62 -7.97 -0.69
N ASP A 5 -14.95 -7.83 -0.69
CA ASP A 5 -15.79 -8.18 0.46
C ASP A 5 -15.83 -9.70 0.66
N LYS A 6 -15.90 -10.45 -0.45
CA LYS A 6 -15.75 -11.91 -0.42
C LYS A 6 -14.37 -12.33 0.07
N PHE A 7 -13.31 -11.63 -0.34
CA PHE A 7 -11.96 -11.88 0.16
C PHE A 7 -11.86 -11.63 1.68
N GLU A 8 -12.38 -10.50 2.17
CA GLU A 8 -12.43 -10.15 3.59
C GLU A 8 -13.09 -11.28 4.41
N ARG A 9 -14.24 -11.80 3.96
CA ARG A 9 -14.94 -12.89 4.68
C ARG A 9 -14.14 -14.19 4.75
N ILE A 10 -13.32 -14.50 3.74
CA ILE A 10 -12.62 -15.78 3.63
C ILE A 10 -11.23 -15.71 4.29
N VAL A 11 -10.53 -14.58 4.17
CA VAL A 11 -9.12 -14.44 4.59
C VAL A 11 -8.95 -14.63 6.09
N PHE A 12 -9.90 -14.15 6.91
CA PHE A 12 -9.87 -14.34 8.35
C PHE A 12 -10.39 -15.71 8.82
N LYS A 13 -11.17 -16.43 8.00
CA LYS A 13 -11.68 -17.77 8.34
C LYS A 13 -10.64 -18.88 8.08
N LYS A 14 -9.87 -18.78 6.99
CA LYS A 14 -8.94 -19.84 6.57
C LYS A 14 -7.54 -19.64 7.15
N LYS A 15 -6.88 -20.73 7.58
CA LYS A 15 -5.47 -20.76 8.08
C LYS A 15 -4.40 -20.35 7.05
N ASN A 16 -4.78 -20.01 5.81
CA ASN A 16 -3.86 -19.80 4.69
C ASN A 16 -4.02 -18.41 4.06
N ALA A 17 -4.02 -17.35 4.88
CA ALA A 17 -4.24 -15.97 4.45
C ALA A 17 -3.31 -15.54 3.30
N LEU A 18 -2.01 -15.90 3.36
CA LEU A 18 -1.04 -15.55 2.32
C LEU A 18 -1.26 -16.28 0.99
N ASN A 19 -1.74 -17.52 1.01
CA ASN A 19 -2.08 -18.23 -0.25
C ASN A 19 -3.32 -17.59 -0.89
N LEU A 20 -4.28 -17.20 -0.07
CA LEU A 20 -5.47 -16.50 -0.54
C LEU A 20 -5.09 -15.16 -1.16
N LEU A 21 -4.24 -14.38 -0.47
CA LEU A 21 -3.69 -13.13 -0.98
C LEU A 21 -3.04 -13.35 -2.35
N LEU A 22 -2.12 -14.31 -2.45
CA LEU A 22 -1.40 -14.59 -3.70
C LEU A 22 -2.36 -14.93 -4.86
N SER A 23 -3.37 -15.77 -4.60
CA SER A 23 -4.37 -16.15 -5.60
C SER A 23 -5.32 -15.01 -5.98
N PHE A 24 -5.70 -14.17 -5.01
CA PHE A 24 -6.58 -13.02 -5.20
C PHE A 24 -5.87 -11.95 -6.00
N SER A 25 -4.65 -11.60 -5.61
CA SER A 25 -3.84 -10.58 -6.26
C SER A 25 -3.45 -10.97 -7.68
N LEU A 26 -3.15 -12.25 -7.95
CA LEU A 26 -2.90 -12.73 -9.31
C LEU A 26 -4.11 -12.53 -10.22
N LYS A 27 -5.32 -12.81 -9.73
CA LYS A 27 -6.57 -12.57 -10.48
C LYS A 27 -6.89 -11.07 -10.62
N LEU A 28 -6.63 -10.28 -9.59
CA LEU A 28 -6.88 -8.84 -9.59
C LEU A 28 -6.03 -8.11 -10.63
N MET A 29 -4.73 -8.44 -10.66
CA MET A 29 -3.76 -7.84 -11.57
C MET A 29 -3.72 -8.54 -12.94
N GLN A 30 -4.46 -9.64 -13.12
CA GLN A 30 -4.40 -10.47 -14.33
C GLN A 30 -2.95 -10.83 -14.71
N ALA A 31 -2.13 -11.13 -13.70
CA ALA A 31 -0.72 -11.43 -13.90
C ALA A 31 -0.53 -12.90 -14.32
N ASN A 32 0.47 -13.17 -15.15
CA ASN A 32 0.83 -14.54 -15.51
C ASN A 32 1.41 -15.31 -14.32
N GLN A 33 2.24 -14.65 -13.51
CA GLN A 33 2.90 -15.27 -12.36
C GLN A 33 2.93 -14.30 -11.17
N ALA A 34 2.86 -14.88 -9.97
CA ALA A 34 3.03 -14.16 -8.71
C ALA A 34 3.91 -14.98 -7.74
N GLY A 35 4.76 -14.28 -7.00
CA GLY A 35 5.67 -14.84 -6.00
C GLY A 35 5.50 -14.17 -4.65
N LEU A 36 5.62 -14.95 -3.58
CA LEU A 36 5.71 -14.48 -2.20
C LEU A 36 7.15 -14.66 -1.72
N LEU A 37 7.76 -13.56 -1.34
CA LEU A 37 9.11 -13.52 -0.83
C LEU A 37 9.08 -13.23 0.68
N LEU A 38 9.82 -14.06 1.41
CA LEU A 38 9.96 -14.01 2.86
C LEU A 38 11.26 -13.30 3.23
N GLY A 39 11.18 -12.25 4.04
CA GLY A 39 12.34 -11.66 4.71
C GLY A 39 12.82 -12.57 5.84
N THR A 40 14.10 -12.89 5.85
CA THR A 40 14.67 -13.77 6.86
C THR A 40 16.16 -13.49 7.07
N ASN A 41 16.76 -14.18 8.04
CA ASN A 41 18.20 -14.27 8.19
C ASN A 41 18.66 -15.70 7.81
N LYS A 42 19.90 -16.07 8.11
CA LYS A 42 20.42 -17.43 7.92
C LYS A 42 19.56 -18.55 8.57
N THR A 43 18.60 -18.23 9.44
CA THR A 43 17.76 -19.21 10.15
C THR A 43 16.51 -19.65 9.38
N TYR A 44 16.11 -18.95 8.30
CA TYR A 44 14.88 -19.22 7.55
C TYR A 44 13.57 -19.15 8.37
N LEU A 45 13.63 -18.59 9.59
CA LEU A 45 12.44 -18.35 10.39
C LEU A 45 11.52 -17.35 9.69
N LYS A 46 10.21 -17.62 9.79
CA LYS A 46 9.15 -16.73 9.31
C LYS A 46 8.92 -15.64 10.37
N PHE A 47 8.54 -14.43 9.94
CA PHE A 47 8.23 -13.30 10.84
C PHE A 47 9.39 -12.86 11.72
N LEU A 48 10.58 -12.88 11.13
CA LEU A 48 11.70 -12.18 11.74
C LEU A 48 11.42 -10.67 11.66
N PRO A 49 11.66 -9.88 12.71
CA PRO A 49 11.59 -8.43 12.62
C PRO A 49 12.41 -7.90 11.44
N PRO A 50 11.90 -6.92 10.66
CA PRO A 50 12.61 -6.40 9.48
C PRO A 50 14.05 -5.95 9.74
N ASP A 51 14.34 -5.41 10.93
CA ASP A 51 15.69 -5.01 11.35
C ASP A 51 16.69 -6.17 11.40
N LYS A 52 16.20 -7.41 11.50
CA LYS A 52 17.03 -8.62 11.55
C LYS A 52 17.17 -9.30 10.19
N TRP A 53 16.53 -8.79 9.14
CA TRP A 53 16.63 -9.38 7.80
C TRP A 53 18.02 -9.13 7.21
N ASP A 54 18.66 -10.18 6.72
CA ASP A 54 19.87 -10.06 5.88
C ASP A 54 19.57 -10.42 4.41
N ARG A 55 18.48 -11.14 4.17
CA ARG A 55 18.10 -11.66 2.85
C ARG A 55 16.59 -11.87 2.69
N GLY A 56 16.17 -11.87 1.44
CA GLY A 56 14.86 -12.33 0.99
C GLY A 56 14.93 -13.73 0.41
N VAL A 57 14.05 -14.64 0.82
CA VAL A 57 13.93 -15.99 0.28
C VAL A 57 12.58 -16.18 -0.37
N MET A 58 12.58 -16.65 -1.61
CA MET A 58 11.34 -16.96 -2.29
C MET A 58 10.62 -18.13 -1.61
N HIS A 59 9.44 -17.88 -1.06
CA HIS A 59 8.70 -18.85 -0.25
C HIS A 59 7.62 -19.56 -1.06
N LYS A 60 6.87 -18.85 -1.92
CA LYS A 60 5.78 -19.45 -2.70
C LYS A 60 5.67 -18.83 -4.08
N PHE A 61 5.15 -19.63 -5.00
CA PHE A 61 4.83 -19.23 -6.36
C PHE A 61 3.39 -19.60 -6.72
N TYR A 62 2.82 -18.82 -7.62
CA TYR A 62 1.55 -19.08 -8.26
C TYR A 62 1.60 -18.58 -9.70
N GLY A 63 0.85 -19.22 -10.60
CA GLY A 63 0.76 -18.79 -11.98
C GLY A 63 -0.50 -19.32 -12.64
N SER A 64 -0.77 -18.83 -13.85
CA SER A 64 -1.84 -19.34 -14.72
C SER A 64 -1.39 -20.57 -15.51
N GLY A 65 -2.34 -21.47 -15.83
CA GLY A 65 -2.12 -22.63 -16.68
C GLY A 65 -1.16 -23.70 -16.12
N PHE A 66 -0.70 -24.59 -17.01
CA PHE A 66 0.19 -25.70 -16.67
C PHE A 66 1.55 -25.21 -16.12
N ALA A 67 2.10 -24.15 -16.72
CA ALA A 67 3.32 -23.51 -16.23
C ALA A 67 3.16 -23.01 -14.78
N GLY A 68 1.98 -22.51 -14.42
CA GLY A 68 1.66 -22.09 -13.06
C GLY A 68 1.64 -23.24 -12.05
N LEU A 69 1.15 -24.43 -12.45
CA LEU A 69 1.19 -25.63 -11.60
C LEU A 69 2.62 -26.08 -11.34
N VAL A 70 3.45 -26.15 -12.39
CA VAL A 70 4.87 -26.50 -12.26
C VAL A 70 5.58 -25.50 -11.34
N LEU A 71 5.35 -24.20 -11.53
CA LEU A 71 5.97 -23.16 -10.70
C LEU A 71 5.52 -23.24 -9.24
N LYS A 72 4.25 -23.56 -8.99
CA LYS A 72 3.70 -23.70 -7.63
C LYS A 72 4.39 -24.82 -6.83
N TYR A 73 4.71 -25.95 -7.47
CA TYR A 73 5.34 -27.09 -6.81
C TYR A 73 6.87 -27.04 -6.84
N PHE A 74 7.47 -26.63 -7.96
CA PHE A 74 8.92 -26.70 -8.17
C PHE A 74 9.62 -25.33 -8.22
N GLY A 75 8.88 -24.22 -8.26
CA GLY A 75 9.46 -22.89 -8.44
C GLY A 75 10.45 -22.50 -7.36
N THR A 76 10.20 -22.84 -6.10
CA THR A 76 11.13 -22.56 -4.99
C THR A 76 12.45 -23.31 -5.14
N PHE A 77 12.41 -24.55 -5.62
CA PHE A 77 13.59 -25.35 -5.92
C PHE A 77 14.37 -24.78 -7.09
N ILE A 78 13.69 -24.44 -8.20
CA ILE A 78 14.30 -23.87 -9.41
C ILE A 78 15.06 -22.58 -9.09
N VAL A 79 14.47 -21.69 -8.28
CA VAL A 79 15.06 -20.39 -7.93
C VAL A 79 16.25 -20.53 -6.98
N LYS A 80 16.23 -21.54 -6.10
CA LYS A 80 17.39 -21.88 -5.26
C LYS A 80 18.52 -22.48 -6.08
N PHE A 81 18.23 -23.45 -6.94
CA PHE A 81 19.21 -24.12 -7.79
C PHE A 81 19.95 -23.13 -8.71
N LYS A 82 19.22 -22.15 -9.25
CA LYS A 82 19.78 -21.12 -10.13
C LYS A 82 20.39 -19.91 -9.39
N GLY A 83 20.51 -19.95 -8.06
CA GLY A 83 21.12 -18.87 -7.28
C GLY A 83 20.34 -17.55 -7.25
N LEU A 84 19.08 -17.53 -7.70
CA LEU A 84 18.23 -16.33 -7.70
C LEU A 84 17.60 -16.04 -6.34
N SER A 85 17.63 -17.02 -5.44
CA SER A 85 17.29 -16.90 -4.03
C SER A 85 18.39 -17.59 -3.22
N PRO A 86 18.92 -16.97 -2.16
CA PRO A 86 18.40 -15.77 -1.50
C PRO A 86 18.82 -14.44 -2.15
N VAL A 87 17.90 -13.46 -2.14
CA VAL A 87 18.16 -12.07 -2.52
C VAL A 87 18.81 -11.36 -1.33
N ARG A 88 20.11 -11.08 -1.39
CA ARG A 88 20.81 -10.38 -0.29
C ARG A 88 20.42 -8.90 -0.25
N LEU A 89 20.17 -8.39 0.95
CA LEU A 89 19.86 -6.97 1.16
C LEU A 89 21.10 -6.09 1.04
N TYR A 90 22.25 -6.62 1.47
CA TYR A 90 23.55 -5.96 1.43
C TYR A 90 24.58 -6.90 0.79
N LYS A 91 25.54 -6.32 0.09
CA LYS A 91 26.73 -7.00 -0.43
C LYS A 91 27.92 -6.56 0.43
N ASP A 92 28.76 -7.51 0.82
CA ASP A 92 30.01 -7.19 1.49
C ASP A 92 31.00 -6.71 0.42
N THR A 93 31.61 -5.55 0.65
CA THR A 93 32.69 -5.03 -0.19
C THR A 93 33.99 -5.78 0.12
N GLN A 94 35.00 -5.63 -0.73
CA GLN A 94 36.34 -6.21 -0.50
C GLN A 94 36.98 -5.75 0.83
N PHE A 95 36.49 -4.65 1.40
CA PHE A 95 36.92 -4.08 2.68
C PHE A 95 36.01 -4.45 3.87
N GLY A 96 35.03 -5.35 3.67
CA GLY A 96 34.11 -5.79 4.72
C GLY A 96 32.95 -4.82 5.02
N GLU A 97 32.86 -3.69 4.32
CA GLU A 97 31.73 -2.76 4.46
C GLU A 97 30.48 -3.29 3.74
N LYS A 98 29.31 -3.09 4.35
CA LYS A 98 28.02 -3.51 3.80
C LYS A 98 27.47 -2.46 2.84
N LYS A 99 27.59 -2.70 1.53
CA LYS A 99 26.97 -1.85 0.50
C LYS A 99 25.54 -2.33 0.20
N PRO A 100 24.55 -1.43 0.03
CA PRO A 100 23.20 -1.81 -0.40
C PRO A 100 23.23 -2.57 -1.73
N SER A 101 22.52 -3.70 -1.83
CA SER A 101 22.32 -4.41 -3.09
C SER A 101 21.40 -3.63 -4.04
N ASP A 102 21.74 -3.55 -5.33
CA ASP A 102 21.07 -2.71 -6.33
C ASP A 102 19.72 -3.25 -6.85
N GLY A 103 19.20 -4.33 -6.27
CA GLY A 103 17.95 -4.96 -6.71
C GLY A 103 16.68 -4.31 -6.16
N ILE A 104 15.61 -4.31 -6.95
CA ILE A 104 14.29 -3.77 -6.57
C ILE A 104 13.69 -4.50 -5.38
N ILE A 105 13.78 -5.82 -5.35
CA ILE A 105 13.29 -6.62 -4.22
C ILE A 105 14.07 -6.28 -2.94
N SER A 106 15.41 -6.14 -3.04
CA SER A 106 16.22 -5.69 -1.89
C SER A 106 15.86 -4.27 -1.45
N PHE A 107 15.54 -3.38 -2.40
CA PHE A 107 15.08 -2.03 -2.09
C PHE A 107 13.75 -2.02 -1.33
N VAL A 108 12.75 -2.79 -1.80
CA VAL A 108 11.44 -2.93 -1.13
C VAL A 108 11.61 -3.39 0.33
N LEU A 109 12.44 -4.41 0.56
CA LEU A 109 12.67 -4.95 1.90
C LEU A 109 13.47 -3.99 2.80
N ARG A 110 14.48 -3.29 2.27
CA ARG A 110 15.28 -2.33 3.06
C ARG A 110 14.47 -1.12 3.50
N LYS A 111 13.57 -0.64 2.64
CA LYS A 111 12.77 0.56 2.91
C LYS A 111 11.55 0.31 3.80
N HIS A 112 11.45 -0.83 4.47
CA HIS A 112 10.32 -1.23 5.33
C HIS A 112 9.84 -0.12 6.31
N LYS A 113 10.74 0.71 6.86
CA LYS A 113 10.38 1.82 7.76
C LYS A 113 9.46 2.85 7.09
N ASP A 114 9.77 3.21 5.84
CA ASP A 114 8.94 4.11 5.03
C ASP A 114 7.51 3.56 4.85
N PHE A 115 7.32 2.23 4.91
CA PHE A 115 6.00 1.61 4.78
C PHE A 115 5.17 1.68 6.05
N TYR A 116 5.80 1.62 7.23
CA TYR A 116 5.10 1.82 8.50
C TYR A 116 4.69 3.27 8.69
N GLU A 117 5.48 4.22 8.19
CA GLU A 117 5.20 5.66 8.30
C GLU A 117 4.23 6.18 7.24
N LYS A 118 4.31 5.69 6.00
CA LYS A 118 3.63 6.29 4.83
C LYS A 118 2.64 5.35 4.13
N GLY A 119 2.42 4.14 4.67
CA GLY A 119 1.52 3.13 4.12
C GLY A 119 2.19 2.21 3.08
N ILE A 120 1.41 1.25 2.54
CA ILE A 120 1.94 0.25 1.60
C ILE A 120 2.36 0.91 0.27
N LYS A 121 3.65 0.88 -0.03
CA LYS A 121 4.23 1.33 -1.29
C LYS A 121 4.30 0.18 -2.31
N ILE A 122 3.79 0.42 -3.50
CA ILE A 122 3.84 -0.52 -4.62
C ILE A 122 4.84 0.03 -5.63
N ILE A 123 5.79 -0.80 -6.04
CA ILE A 123 6.73 -0.50 -7.11
C ILE A 123 6.18 -1.09 -8.41
N VAL A 124 6.14 -0.28 -9.45
CA VAL A 124 5.64 -0.63 -10.78
C VAL A 124 6.75 -0.39 -11.80
N ILE A 125 6.96 -1.38 -12.65
CA ILE A 125 7.86 -1.35 -13.79
C ILE A 125 7.00 -1.68 -15.00
N ASP A 126 6.92 -0.73 -15.91
CA ASP A 126 5.99 -0.73 -17.04
C ASP A 126 6.52 -1.49 -18.26
N ASN A 127 7.81 -1.36 -18.58
CA ASN A 127 8.37 -1.94 -19.80
C ASN A 127 9.78 -2.49 -19.60
N ILE A 128 9.90 -3.80 -19.63
CA ILE A 128 11.18 -4.51 -19.65
C ILE A 128 11.46 -4.94 -21.09
N ARG A 129 12.27 -4.16 -21.81
CA ARG A 129 12.66 -4.47 -23.18
C ARG A 129 13.67 -5.62 -23.21
N HIS A 130 13.27 -6.76 -23.76
CA HIS A 130 14.20 -7.85 -24.08
C HIS A 130 14.89 -7.54 -25.42
N GLY A 131 15.93 -6.71 -25.45
CA GLY A 131 16.43 -6.26 -26.76
C GLY A 131 17.78 -5.58 -26.91
N SER A 132 18.60 -5.34 -25.88
CA SER A 132 20.00 -4.96 -26.13
C SER A 132 20.92 -6.15 -25.92
N ASN A 133 21.73 -6.45 -26.95
CA ASN A 133 22.88 -7.37 -26.91
C ASN A 133 24.02 -6.84 -26.02
N ASN A 134 23.73 -5.95 -25.07
CA ASN A 134 24.73 -5.47 -24.13
C ASN A 134 24.79 -6.48 -22.98
N ASP A 135 26.00 -6.97 -22.70
CA ASP A 135 26.36 -7.81 -21.54
C ASP A 135 26.10 -7.15 -20.17
N GLU A 136 25.37 -6.03 -20.14
CA GLU A 136 24.98 -5.38 -18.91
C GLU A 136 23.93 -6.21 -18.16
N THR A 137 24.35 -6.70 -17.00
CA THR A 137 23.50 -7.47 -16.07
C THR A 137 22.30 -6.64 -15.58
N TYR A 138 22.33 -5.32 -15.76
CA TYR A 138 21.34 -4.38 -15.26
C TYR A 138 20.89 -3.39 -16.33
N SER A 139 19.58 -3.17 -16.46
CA SER A 139 19.00 -2.13 -17.34
C SER A 139 18.38 -0.99 -16.55
N ASP A 140 18.56 0.24 -17.03
CA ASP A 140 17.81 1.41 -16.57
C ASP A 140 16.39 1.35 -17.16
N VAL A 141 15.40 1.27 -16.28
CA VAL A 141 13.98 1.17 -16.65
C VAL A 141 13.19 2.20 -15.85
N SER A 142 12.09 2.71 -16.42
CA SER A 142 11.18 3.58 -15.70
C SER A 142 10.56 2.83 -14.52
N ILE A 143 10.98 3.18 -13.31
CA ILE A 143 10.47 2.58 -12.08
C ILE A 143 9.61 3.62 -11.38
N LEU A 144 8.34 3.27 -11.19
CA LEU A 144 7.37 4.10 -10.50
C LEU A 144 7.07 3.51 -9.13
N SER A 145 6.76 4.39 -8.19
CA SER A 145 6.22 4.00 -6.90
C SER A 145 4.87 4.63 -6.65
N TYR A 146 3.96 3.86 -6.06
CA TYR A 146 2.59 4.24 -5.77
C TYR A 146 2.29 3.94 -4.31
N ASN A 147 1.72 4.89 -3.59
CA ASN A 147 1.41 4.78 -2.15
C ASN A 147 -0.09 4.91 -1.84
N GLY A 148 -0.95 4.82 -2.85
CA GLY A 148 -2.40 5.05 -2.71
C GLY A 148 -2.87 6.43 -3.17
N ASP A 149 -1.95 7.35 -3.50
CA ASP A 149 -2.30 8.71 -3.91
C ASP A 149 -1.64 9.07 -5.26
N VAL A 150 -0.30 9.13 -5.30
CA VAL A 150 0.45 9.64 -6.45
C VAL A 150 1.52 8.66 -6.92
N PHE A 151 1.74 8.60 -8.23
CA PHE A 151 2.88 7.91 -8.83
C PHE A 151 4.14 8.80 -8.76
N LYS A 152 5.23 8.27 -8.19
CA LYS A 152 6.53 8.95 -8.11
C LYS A 152 7.62 8.13 -8.79
N SER A 153 8.37 8.75 -9.70
CA SER A 153 9.52 8.13 -10.35
C SER A 153 10.67 7.86 -9.38
N LEU A 154 11.33 6.73 -9.53
CA LEU A 154 12.51 6.31 -8.78
C LEU A 154 13.67 6.05 -9.76
N PRO A 155 14.50 7.06 -10.04
CA PRO A 155 15.52 6.97 -11.09
C PRO A 155 16.73 6.07 -10.74
N ASP A 156 16.98 5.80 -9.45
CA ASP A 156 18.23 5.16 -9.01
C ASP A 156 18.17 3.62 -8.91
N LEU A 157 17.10 2.99 -9.41
CA LEU A 157 16.88 1.55 -9.25
C LEU A 157 17.19 0.78 -10.53
N LYS A 158 17.91 -0.34 -10.37
CA LYS A 158 18.33 -1.19 -11.47
C LYS A 158 17.60 -2.54 -11.47
N ILE A 159 17.23 -3.02 -12.65
CA ILE A 159 16.63 -4.35 -12.81
C ILE A 159 17.70 -5.35 -13.19
N ASN A 160 17.75 -6.51 -12.54
CA ASN A 160 18.59 -7.60 -12.99
C ASN A 160 17.99 -8.27 -14.24
N ASN A 161 18.65 -8.09 -15.37
CA ASN A 161 18.22 -8.60 -16.68
C ASN A 161 18.19 -10.13 -16.76
N ALA A 162 19.05 -10.82 -16.01
CA ALA A 162 19.05 -12.29 -15.98
C ALA A 162 17.78 -12.85 -15.34
N ILE A 163 17.28 -12.18 -14.28
CA ILE A 163 16.02 -12.54 -13.63
C ILE A 163 14.85 -12.25 -14.57
N ALA A 164 14.84 -11.06 -15.19
CA ALA A 164 13.77 -10.69 -16.11
C ALA A 164 13.68 -11.62 -17.33
N LYS A 165 14.81 -11.96 -17.96
CA LYS A 165 14.87 -12.92 -19.07
C LYS A 165 14.39 -14.31 -18.66
N GLN A 166 14.81 -14.80 -17.50
CA GLN A 166 14.46 -16.14 -17.02
C GLN A 166 12.96 -16.32 -16.80
N PHE A 167 12.29 -15.31 -16.25
CA PHE A 167 10.84 -15.34 -16.03
C PHE A 167 10.04 -14.78 -17.22
N LYS A 168 10.72 -14.45 -18.34
CA LYS A 168 10.12 -13.79 -19.52
C LYS A 168 9.24 -12.60 -19.13
N ALA A 169 9.78 -11.79 -18.23
CA ALA A 169 9.09 -10.68 -17.61
C ALA A 169 9.00 -9.50 -18.56
N ARG A 170 7.78 -9.11 -18.95
CA ARG A 170 7.54 -7.92 -19.78
C ARG A 170 7.32 -6.66 -18.95
N ASN A 171 6.71 -6.84 -17.78
CA ASN A 171 6.49 -5.80 -16.78
C ASN A 171 6.49 -6.45 -15.39
N PHE A 172 6.62 -5.64 -14.35
CA PHE A 172 6.84 -6.15 -12.99
C PHE A 172 6.21 -5.23 -11.96
N VAL A 173 5.50 -5.82 -11.00
CA VAL A 173 4.97 -5.07 -9.85
C VAL A 173 5.39 -5.77 -8.56
N SER A 174 5.84 -5.00 -7.57
CA SER A 174 6.14 -5.53 -6.25
C SER A 174 5.55 -4.66 -5.16
N ALA A 175 5.00 -5.30 -4.13
CA ALA A 175 4.47 -4.63 -2.96
C ALA A 175 5.03 -5.28 -1.69
N TYR A 176 5.32 -4.46 -0.69
CA TYR A 176 5.74 -4.93 0.62
C TYR A 176 4.57 -5.58 1.37
N ILE A 177 4.87 -6.64 2.13
CA ILE A 177 3.93 -7.24 3.08
C ILE A 177 4.54 -7.06 4.48
N PRO A 178 3.88 -6.29 5.37
CA PRO A 178 4.33 -6.08 6.74
C PRO A 178 4.71 -7.36 7.47
N ASP A 179 5.86 -7.33 8.15
CA ASP A 179 6.42 -8.41 8.96
C ASP A 179 6.63 -9.74 8.25
N TYR A 180 6.52 -9.76 6.91
CA TYR A 180 6.65 -10.98 6.12
C TYR A 180 7.67 -10.83 4.99
N GLY A 181 7.62 -9.77 4.20
CA GLY A 181 8.54 -9.57 3.09
C GLY A 181 7.90 -8.83 1.93
N ALA A 182 7.72 -9.49 0.78
CA ALA A 182 7.13 -8.86 -0.39
C ALA A 182 6.29 -9.83 -1.23
N ILE A 183 5.30 -9.29 -1.93
CA ILE A 183 4.64 -9.95 -3.06
C ILE A 183 5.18 -9.35 -4.36
N VAL A 184 5.32 -10.20 -5.36
CA VAL A 184 5.89 -9.89 -6.65
C VAL A 184 4.99 -10.44 -7.74
N PHE A 185 4.72 -9.65 -8.77
CA PHE A 185 3.92 -10.01 -9.94
C PHE A 185 4.76 -9.85 -11.18
N ASN A 186 4.58 -10.78 -12.11
CA ASN A 186 5.26 -10.76 -13.39
C ASN A 186 4.25 -10.84 -14.53
N THR A 187 4.47 -10.00 -15.56
CA THR A 187 3.66 -9.91 -16.77
C THR A 187 2.18 -9.74 -16.44
N ILE A 188 1.88 -8.59 -15.84
CA ILE A 188 0.56 -7.98 -15.68
C ILE A 188 0.03 -7.56 -17.05
N ASN A 189 -1.29 -7.45 -17.19
CA ASN A 189 -1.92 -6.96 -18.42
C ASN A 189 -1.21 -5.69 -18.94
N GLU A 190 -0.64 -5.78 -20.14
CA GLU A 190 0.17 -4.74 -20.76
C GLU A 190 -0.66 -3.49 -21.08
N GLU A 191 -1.93 -3.64 -21.44
CA GLU A 191 -2.87 -2.54 -21.69
C GLU A 191 -3.07 -1.66 -20.45
N LEU A 192 -2.97 -2.25 -19.25
CA LEU A 192 -3.11 -1.53 -17.98
C LEU A 192 -1.90 -0.65 -17.66
N LEU A 193 -0.73 -1.01 -18.20
CA LEU A 193 0.55 -0.35 -17.93
C LEU A 193 1.07 0.45 -19.14
N GLU A 194 0.27 0.54 -20.21
CA GLU A 194 0.57 1.36 -21.37
C GLU A 194 0.60 2.84 -20.98
N LYS A 195 1.61 3.55 -21.50
CA LYS A 195 1.82 4.97 -21.23
C LYS A 195 1.76 5.79 -22.52
N THR A 196 1.10 6.94 -22.42
CA THR A 196 1.11 8.00 -23.42
C THR A 196 1.56 9.29 -22.74
N ASN A 197 2.64 9.92 -23.24
CA ASN A 197 3.21 11.15 -22.67
C ASN A 197 3.45 11.06 -21.15
N GLU A 198 4.13 10.00 -20.71
CA GLU A 198 4.49 9.71 -19.32
C GLU A 198 3.33 9.41 -18.34
N LYS A 199 2.07 9.45 -18.81
CA LYS A 199 0.89 9.07 -18.04
C LYS A 199 0.35 7.73 -18.50
N PHE A 200 -0.23 6.97 -17.57
CA PHE A 200 -0.90 5.72 -17.91
C PHE A 200 -2.19 6.00 -18.67
N THR A 201 -2.41 5.28 -19.77
CA THR A 201 -3.66 5.37 -20.55
C THR A 201 -4.87 5.01 -19.69
N HIS A 202 -4.73 3.98 -18.85
CA HIS A 202 -5.77 3.47 -17.94
C HIS A 202 -5.48 3.79 -16.47
N GLU A 203 -4.99 5.00 -16.15
CA GLU A 203 -4.54 5.38 -14.80
C GLU A 203 -5.61 5.13 -13.70
N ALA A 204 -6.87 5.47 -13.97
CA ALA A 204 -7.96 5.31 -13.00
C ALA A 204 -8.22 3.82 -12.65
N GLU A 205 -8.20 2.94 -13.66
CA GLU A 205 -8.38 1.50 -13.45
C GLU A 205 -7.17 0.91 -12.71
N LEU A 206 -5.95 1.32 -13.09
CA LEU A 206 -4.72 0.92 -12.43
C LEU A 206 -4.75 1.33 -10.96
N LYS A 207 -5.02 2.60 -10.63
CA LYS A 207 -5.15 3.08 -9.25
C LYS A 207 -6.19 2.29 -8.47
N LYS A 208 -7.35 2.01 -9.06
CA LYS A 208 -8.40 1.18 -8.43
C LYS A 208 -7.89 -0.22 -8.08
N LYS A 209 -7.23 -0.90 -9.03
CA LYS A 209 -6.64 -2.23 -8.80
C LYS A 209 -5.55 -2.19 -7.73
N LEU A 210 -4.67 -1.19 -7.77
CA LEU A 210 -3.59 -1.01 -6.78
C LEU A 210 -4.16 -0.72 -5.37
N ASN A 211 -5.20 0.09 -5.25
CA ASN A 211 -5.86 0.36 -3.96
C ASN A 211 -6.53 -0.88 -3.37
N ILE A 212 -7.14 -1.72 -4.23
CA ILE A 212 -7.68 -3.02 -3.81
C ILE A 212 -6.55 -3.95 -3.37
N LEU A 213 -5.41 -3.93 -4.06
CA LEU A 213 -4.23 -4.71 -3.68
C LEU A 213 -3.67 -4.29 -2.32
N ILE A 214 -3.54 -2.98 -2.06
CA ILE A 214 -3.14 -2.43 -0.75
C ILE A 214 -4.08 -2.96 0.34
N SER A 215 -5.39 -2.78 0.15
CA SER A 215 -6.41 -3.24 1.11
C SER A 215 -6.31 -4.75 1.36
N ALA A 216 -6.10 -5.55 0.31
CA ALA A 216 -5.98 -7.00 0.44
C ALA A 216 -4.71 -7.41 1.20
N ILE A 217 -3.59 -6.72 1.00
CA ILE A 217 -2.34 -6.97 1.74
C ILE A 217 -2.53 -6.65 3.23
N GLU A 218 -3.17 -5.53 3.56
CA GLU A 218 -3.45 -5.14 4.95
C GLU A 218 -4.33 -6.18 5.64
N MET A 219 -5.45 -6.56 5.01
CA MET A 219 -6.35 -7.60 5.51
C MET A 219 -5.62 -8.93 5.72
N ALA A 220 -4.82 -9.35 4.75
CA ALA A 220 -4.09 -10.62 4.84
C ALA A 220 -3.01 -10.59 5.93
N SER A 221 -2.33 -9.46 6.10
CA SER A 221 -1.31 -9.26 7.13
C SER A 221 -1.94 -9.32 8.52
N LEU A 222 -3.06 -8.61 8.73
CA LEU A 222 -3.82 -8.66 9.98
C LEU A 222 -4.42 -10.04 10.25
N ALA A 223 -5.01 -10.69 9.24
CA ALA A 223 -5.55 -12.04 9.39
C ALA A 223 -4.45 -13.04 9.78
N TYR A 224 -3.25 -12.88 9.24
CA TYR A 224 -2.12 -13.71 9.57
C TYR A 224 -1.62 -13.45 11.01
N ILE A 225 -1.48 -12.19 11.41
CA ILE A 225 -1.14 -11.81 12.80
C ILE A 225 -2.20 -12.35 13.78
N GLY A 226 -3.48 -12.26 13.42
CA GLY A 226 -4.60 -12.83 14.17
C GLY A 226 -4.56 -14.34 14.30
N GLN A 227 -3.93 -15.05 13.37
CA GLN A 227 -3.70 -16.49 13.53
C GLN A 227 -2.59 -16.79 14.55
N ALA A 228 -1.63 -15.88 14.71
CA ALA A 228 -0.57 -15.99 15.71
C ALA A 228 -1.00 -15.53 17.12
N ARG A 229 -1.93 -14.56 17.23
CA ARG A 229 -2.33 -13.93 18.52
C ARG A 229 -3.81 -14.06 18.92
N GLY A 230 -4.66 -14.66 18.09
CA GLY A 230 -6.10 -14.84 18.34
C GLY A 230 -7.00 -14.19 17.28
N ARG A 231 -7.87 -14.98 16.64
CA ARG A 231 -8.64 -14.57 15.44
C ARG A 231 -9.66 -13.45 15.70
N GLN A 232 -10.29 -13.46 16.87
CA GLN A 232 -11.30 -12.46 17.23
C GLN A 232 -10.67 -11.07 17.41
N ALA A 233 -9.50 -10.99 18.04
CA ALA A 233 -8.78 -9.74 18.26
C ALA A 233 -8.39 -9.06 16.93
N ALA A 234 -7.85 -9.83 15.96
CA ALA A 234 -7.50 -9.26 14.66
C ALA A 234 -8.71 -8.76 13.86
N HIS A 235 -9.85 -9.44 13.95
CA HIS A 235 -11.08 -8.97 13.34
C HIS A 235 -11.57 -7.65 13.96
N ILE A 236 -11.48 -7.52 15.29
CA ILE A 236 -11.87 -6.30 16.00
C ILE A 236 -10.92 -5.15 15.64
N ILE A 237 -9.61 -5.40 15.62
CA ILE A 237 -8.59 -4.41 15.21
C ILE A 237 -8.87 -3.93 13.79
N TRP A 238 -9.10 -4.84 12.85
CA TRP A 238 -9.43 -4.47 11.46
C TRP A 238 -10.70 -3.64 11.35
N ARG A 239 -11.77 -4.02 12.05
CA ARG A 239 -13.03 -3.23 12.04
C ARG A 239 -12.82 -1.82 12.57
N LYS A 240 -12.07 -1.68 13.67
CA LYS A 240 -11.72 -0.38 14.25
C LYS A 240 -10.88 0.44 13.28
N GLU A 241 -9.86 -0.15 12.67
CA GLU A 241 -9.03 0.51 11.67
C GLU A 241 -9.84 0.98 10.44
N LYS A 242 -10.72 0.12 9.90
CA LYS A 242 -11.63 0.46 8.79
C LYS A 242 -12.54 1.63 9.14
N SER A 243 -13.08 1.66 10.36
CA SER A 243 -13.89 2.77 10.86
C SER A 243 -13.07 4.05 10.96
N LEU A 244 -11.87 3.98 11.54
CA LEU A 244 -10.95 5.13 11.67
C LEU A 244 -10.58 5.72 10.31
N ARG A 245 -10.31 4.87 9.30
CA ARG A 245 -10.04 5.32 7.93
C ARG A 245 -11.24 6.04 7.30
N LYS A 246 -12.45 5.52 7.53
CA LYS A 246 -13.68 6.16 7.04
C LYS A 246 -13.87 7.53 7.70
N THR A 247 -13.68 7.61 9.02
CA THR A 247 -13.76 8.86 9.77
C THR A 247 -12.70 9.87 9.31
N ALA A 248 -11.45 9.44 9.12
CA ALA A 248 -10.39 10.30 8.60
C ALA A 248 -10.71 10.86 7.21
N LEU A 249 -11.28 10.04 6.33
CA LEU A 249 -11.70 10.47 4.99
C LEU A 249 -12.87 11.46 5.05
N GLN A 250 -13.83 11.25 5.96
CA GLN A 250 -14.91 12.20 6.21
C GLN A 250 -14.37 13.54 6.74
N LEU A 251 -13.44 13.51 7.70
CA LEU A 251 -12.79 14.71 8.23
C LEU A 251 -12.04 15.49 7.14
N LYS A 252 -11.31 14.79 6.26
CA LYS A 252 -10.64 15.43 5.12
C LYS A 252 -11.63 16.08 4.15
N ASN A 253 -12.76 15.42 3.86
CA ASN A 253 -13.79 16.01 3.00
C ASN A 253 -14.44 17.23 3.65
N MET A 254 -14.74 17.17 4.96
CA MET A 254 -15.24 18.32 5.72
C MET A 254 -14.24 19.47 5.73
N GLU A 255 -12.94 19.19 5.84
CA GLU A 255 -11.88 20.21 5.76
C GLU A 255 -11.89 20.90 4.38
N ILE A 256 -12.02 20.13 3.30
CA ILE A 256 -12.13 20.66 1.92
C ILE A 256 -13.37 21.56 1.78
N GLU A 257 -14.54 21.09 2.23
CA GLU A 257 -15.78 21.88 2.21
C GLU A 257 -15.65 23.17 3.02
N LEU A 258 -15.05 23.09 4.20
CA LEU A 258 -14.83 24.22 5.09
C LEU A 258 -13.85 25.23 4.46
N THR A 259 -12.78 24.78 3.80
CA THR A 259 -11.90 25.67 3.02
C THR A 259 -12.63 26.34 1.85
N ALA A 260 -13.51 25.64 1.14
CA ALA A 260 -14.30 26.21 0.06
C ALA A 260 -15.31 27.25 0.56
N GLN A 261 -15.99 26.98 1.68
CA GLN A 261 -16.89 27.94 2.33
C GLN A 261 -16.14 29.18 2.83
N LYS A 262 -14.95 29.00 3.44
CA LYS A 262 -14.09 30.13 3.83
C LYS A 262 -13.69 30.99 2.64
N ALA A 263 -13.36 30.38 1.50
CA ALA A 263 -13.02 31.10 0.27
C ALA A 263 -14.23 31.88 -0.28
N TYR A 264 -15.42 31.27 -0.27
CA TYR A 264 -16.67 31.93 -0.66
C TYR A 264 -17.00 33.13 0.25
N LEU A 265 -16.94 32.95 1.58
CA LEU A 265 -17.21 34.03 2.54
C LEU A 265 -16.22 35.21 2.42
N ARG A 266 -14.96 34.95 2.05
CA ARG A 266 -13.99 35.99 1.69
C ARG A 266 -14.38 36.73 0.41
N ALA A 267 -14.81 35.99 -0.62
CA ALA A 267 -15.16 36.56 -1.91
C ALA A 267 -16.43 37.44 -1.85
N VAL A 268 -17.39 37.08 -0.99
CA VAL A 268 -18.63 37.84 -0.76
C VAL A 268 -18.42 39.03 0.20
N GLY A 269 -17.21 39.21 0.74
CA GLY A 269 -16.89 40.30 1.67
C GLY A 269 -17.55 40.19 3.04
N ALA A 270 -18.18 39.05 3.34
CA ALA A 270 -18.97 38.84 4.54
C ALA A 270 -18.11 38.66 5.81
N VAL A 271 -16.83 38.27 5.67
CA VAL A 271 -15.97 37.90 6.82
C VAL A 271 -14.49 38.26 6.57
N ASN A 272 -13.84 38.89 7.55
CA ASN A 272 -12.41 39.24 7.48
C ASN A 272 -11.51 38.03 7.78
N ALA A 273 -10.26 38.05 7.27
CA ALA A 273 -9.30 36.94 7.43
C ALA A 273 -9.03 36.54 8.90
N ARG A 274 -9.12 37.50 9.84
CA ARG A 274 -8.99 37.25 11.28
C ARG A 274 -10.16 36.44 11.86
N GLN A 275 -11.39 36.68 11.42
CA GLN A 275 -12.59 35.97 11.90
C GLN A 275 -12.65 34.52 11.41
N LEU A 276 -12.13 34.24 10.20
CA LEU A 276 -12.09 32.87 9.63
C LEU A 276 -10.99 31.97 10.24
N ASN A 277 -10.03 32.57 10.94
CA ASN A 277 -8.89 31.89 11.57
C ASN A 277 -9.00 31.84 13.10
N MET A 278 -10.17 32.17 13.66
CA MET A 278 -10.41 32.00 15.09
C MET A 278 -10.38 30.50 15.44
N GLU A 279 -9.70 30.15 16.53
CA GLU A 279 -9.82 28.82 17.11
C GLU A 279 -11.28 28.55 17.44
N ALA A 280 -11.74 27.33 17.14
CA ALA A 280 -13.08 26.91 17.52
C ALA A 280 -13.18 27.01 19.05
N VAL A 281 -14.02 27.94 19.53
CA VAL A 281 -14.31 28.07 20.96
C VAL A 281 -15.05 26.81 21.37
N ASN A 282 -14.31 25.87 21.95
CA ASN A 282 -14.86 24.62 22.44
C ASN A 282 -15.51 24.94 23.80
N ILE A 283 -16.77 25.34 23.79
CA ILE A 283 -17.53 25.59 25.01
C ILE A 283 -17.79 24.23 25.64
N THR A 284 -16.97 23.83 26.60
CA THR A 284 -17.14 22.58 27.37
C THR A 284 -18.40 22.57 28.22
N ASP A 285 -19.07 23.71 28.35
CA ASP A 285 -20.32 23.91 29.08
C ASP A 285 -21.52 24.05 28.13
N GLY A 286 -21.86 22.98 27.42
CA GLY A 286 -23.09 22.92 26.61
C GLY A 286 -24.38 23.18 27.41
N VAL A 287 -24.32 23.07 28.74
CA VAL A 287 -25.44 23.34 29.66
C VAL A 287 -25.66 24.85 29.84
N TYR A 288 -24.61 25.67 29.96
CA TYR A 288 -24.75 27.12 30.15
C TYR A 288 -25.24 27.82 28.88
N ALA A 289 -24.79 27.38 27.70
CA ALA A 289 -25.30 27.91 26.42
C ALA A 289 -26.79 27.59 26.19
N PHE A 290 -27.27 26.42 26.65
CA PHE A 290 -28.68 26.07 26.59
C PHE A 290 -29.51 26.86 27.63
N MET A 291 -29.00 27.02 28.86
CA MET A 291 -29.66 27.83 29.89
C MET A 291 -29.75 29.31 29.51
N ASP A 292 -28.74 29.87 28.85
CA ASP A 292 -28.74 31.25 28.38
C ASP A 292 -29.70 31.43 27.18
N MET A 293 -29.78 30.43 26.29
CA MET A 293 -30.74 30.43 25.18
C MET A 293 -32.20 30.29 25.65
N VAL A 294 -32.45 29.42 26.64
CA VAL A 294 -33.78 29.25 27.26
C VAL A 294 -34.14 30.45 28.15
N GLY A 295 -33.17 31.01 28.87
CA GLY A 295 -33.32 32.24 29.65
C GLY A 295 -33.70 33.42 28.76
N SER A 296 -32.98 33.61 27.65
CA SER A 296 -33.26 34.66 26.66
C SER A 296 -34.62 34.48 25.97
N ALA A 297 -35.08 33.25 25.75
CA ALA A 297 -36.39 32.98 25.18
C ALA A 297 -37.56 33.29 26.13
N THR A 298 -37.37 33.04 27.45
CA THR A 298 -38.35 33.40 28.49
C THR A 298 -38.36 34.91 28.70
N ILE A 299 -37.19 35.53 28.76
CA ILE A 299 -37.02 36.98 28.91
C ILE A 299 -37.63 37.76 27.72
N ARG A 300 -37.50 37.25 26.48
CA ARG A 300 -38.15 37.83 25.29
C ARG A 300 -39.68 37.73 25.28
N LYS A 301 -40.27 36.86 26.09
CA LYS A 301 -41.74 36.76 26.22
C LYS A 301 -42.29 37.77 27.21
N ASP A 302 -41.52 38.13 28.23
CA ASP A 302 -41.99 38.95 29.35
C ASP A 302 -41.51 40.41 29.30
N PHE A 303 -40.55 40.75 28.43
CA PHE A 303 -40.04 42.12 28.27
C PHE A 303 -40.15 42.61 26.83
N ASN A 304 -40.60 43.87 26.67
CA ASN A 304 -40.79 44.48 25.35
C ASN A 304 -39.44 45.06 24.89
N PRO A 305 -39.07 45.05 23.59
CA PRO A 305 -37.75 45.50 23.12
C PRO A 305 -37.39 46.96 23.46
N ARG A 306 -38.35 47.78 23.92
CA ARG A 306 -38.12 49.14 24.43
C ARG A 306 -37.45 49.19 25.81
N ASP A 307 -37.46 48.11 26.55
CA ASP A 307 -36.85 48.06 27.90
C ASP A 307 -35.34 47.77 27.84
N TYR A 308 -34.80 47.52 26.63
CA TYR A 308 -33.39 47.17 26.39
C TYR A 308 -32.57 48.25 25.67
N PHE A 309 -33.19 49.34 25.20
CA PHE A 309 -32.53 50.43 24.45
C PHE A 309 -32.72 51.78 25.13
#